data_AF-A0A967MGV0-F1
#
_entry.id   AF-A0A967MGV0-F1
#
_cell.length_a   1.000
_cell.length_b   1.000
_cell.length_c   1.000
_cell.angle_alpha   90.00
_cell.angle_beta   90.00
_cell.angle_gamma   90.00
#
_symmetry.space_group_name_H-M   'P 1'
#
loop_
_entity.id
_entity.type
_entity.pdbx_description
1 polymer ?
#
loop_
_entity_poly.entity_id
_entity_poly.type
_entity_poly.pdbx_seq_one_letter_code
_entity_poly.pdbx_strand_id
1 'polypeptide(L)' 'ALHTTLDERVQRQAEEALETQLAAIESGRYGAFEDRADSASLEGAAVALDSRTSGVLAWVGGRDFRRSEFDRV' A
#
# COMPACT_ATOMS: atom_id res chain seq x y z
N ALA A 1 22.31 -1.69 18.44
CA ALA A 1 21.02 -1.07 18.11
C ALA A 1 20.76 -1.28 16.63
N LEU A 2 19.54 -1.62 16.25
CA LEU A 2 19.13 -1.72 14.84
C LEU A 2 18.80 -0.30 14.35
N HIS A 3 19.42 0.12 13.26
CA HIS A 3 19.16 1.43 12.64
C HIS A 3 18.56 1.20 11.26
N THR A 4 17.39 1.78 11.00
CA THR A 4 16.65 1.69 9.74
C THR A 4 16.35 3.09 9.22
N THR A 5 16.05 3.19 7.93
CA THR A 5 15.59 4.42 7.28
C THR A 5 14.06 4.56 7.30
N LEU A 6 13.33 3.53 7.73
CA LEU A 6 11.88 3.57 7.89
C LEU A 6 11.48 4.68 8.86
N ASP A 7 10.58 5.54 8.40
CA ASP A 7 9.92 6.54 9.21
C ASP A 7 8.54 6.02 9.59
N GLU A 8 8.32 5.77 10.88
CA GLU A 8 7.07 5.20 11.40
C GLU A 8 5.82 5.99 10.98
N ARG A 9 5.93 7.33 10.94
CA ARG A 9 4.81 8.19 10.56
C ARG A 9 4.52 8.06 9.07
N VAL A 10 5.55 8.02 8.24
CA VAL A 10 5.40 7.83 6.78
C VAL A 10 4.87 6.43 6.47
N GLN A 11 5.34 5.41 7.17
CA GLN A 11 4.87 4.03 7.05
C GLN A 11 3.36 3.94 7.29
N ARG A 12 2.88 4.44 8.44
CA ARG A 12 1.44 4.42 8.76
C ARG A 12 0.59 5.20 7.76
N GLN A 13 1.09 6.37 7.31
CA GLN A 13 0.39 7.16 6.29
C GLN A 13 0.32 6.44 4.94
N ALA A 14 1.37 5.70 4.56
CA ALA A 14 1.39 4.94 3.32
C ALA A 14 0.39 3.77 3.36
N GLU A 15 0.28 3.08 4.49
CA GLU A 15 -0.71 2.01 4.71
C GLU A 15 -2.14 2.55 4.60
N GLU A 16 -2.46 3.61 5.35
CA GLU A 16 -3.78 4.26 5.33
C GLU A 16 -4.14 4.79 3.93
N ALA A 17 -3.18 5.39 3.23
CA ALA A 17 -3.39 5.93 1.89
C ALA A 17 -3.65 4.82 0.86
N LEU A 18 -2.90 3.71 0.94
CA LEU A 18 -3.09 2.56 0.05
C LEU A 18 -4.47 1.95 0.26
N GLU A 19 -4.86 1.68 1.51
CA GLU A 19 -6.17 1.11 1.83
C GLU A 19 -7.31 2.03 1.35
N THR A 20 -7.21 3.34 1.63
CA THR A 20 -8.22 4.32 1.23
C THR A 20 -8.37 4.39 -0.29
N GLN A 21 -7.25 4.40 -1.02
CA GLN A 21 -7.28 4.52 -2.47
C GLN A 21 -7.83 3.24 -3.13
N LEU A 22 -7.48 2.08 -2.60
CA LEU A 22 -8.00 0.80 -3.06
C LEU A 22 -9.53 0.71 -2.85
N ALA A 23 -10.03 1.10 -1.68
CA ALA A 23 -11.48 1.17 -1.42
C ALA A 23 -12.19 2.20 -2.32
N ALA A 24 -11.54 3.31 -2.63
CA ALA A 24 -12.07 4.31 -3.56
C ALA A 24 -12.21 3.75 -4.99
N ILE A 25 -11.27 2.92 -5.44
CA ILE A 25 -11.36 2.25 -6.75
C ILE A 25 -12.51 1.24 -6.75
N GLU A 26 -12.61 0.39 -5.73
CA GLU A 26 -13.66 -0.63 -5.63
C GLU A 26 -15.07 -0.02 -5.52
N SER A 27 -15.21 1.14 -4.88
CA SER A 27 -16.48 1.88 -4.83
C SER A 27 -16.87 2.56 -6.14
N GLY A 28 -16.02 2.46 -7.17
CA GLY A 28 -16.27 3.02 -8.49
C GLY A 28 -16.01 4.52 -8.62
N ARG A 29 -15.24 5.11 -7.68
CA ARG A 29 -14.93 6.56 -7.69
C ARG A 29 -14.27 7.02 -8.99
N TYR A 30 -13.52 6.14 -9.64
CA TYR A 30 -12.75 6.44 -10.85
C TYR A 30 -13.31 5.76 -12.10
N GLY A 31 -14.55 5.27 -12.05
CA GLY A 31 -15.21 4.50 -13.12
C GLY A 31 -15.73 3.16 -12.60
N ALA A 32 -16.61 2.50 -13.36
CA ALA A 32 -17.15 1.21 -12.99
C ALA A 32 -16.01 0.19 -12.82
N PHE A 33 -15.84 -0.32 -11.60
CA PHE A 33 -14.98 -1.46 -11.33
C PHE A 33 -15.79 -2.73 -11.59
N GLU A 34 -15.72 -3.26 -12.81
CA GLU A 34 -16.33 -4.54 -13.14
C GLU A 34 -15.45 -5.66 -12.59
N ASP A 35 -15.87 -6.23 -11.46
CA ASP A 35 -15.21 -7.38 -10.85
C ASP A 35 -15.39 -8.59 -11.79
N ARG A 36 -14.39 -8.83 -12.64
CA ARG A 36 -14.45 -9.85 -13.70
C ARG A 36 -14.32 -11.28 -13.18
N ALA A 37 -14.01 -11.43 -11.90
CA ALA A 37 -13.92 -12.71 -11.21
C ALA A 37 -14.53 -12.53 -9.83
N ASP A 38 -15.66 -13.19 -9.56
CA ASP A 38 -16.23 -13.28 -8.22
C ASP A 38 -15.11 -13.53 -7.19
N SER A 39 -14.92 -12.57 -6.26
CA SER A 39 -14.24 -12.73 -4.96
C SER A 39 -12.75 -12.45 -4.79
N ALA A 40 -12.15 -11.45 -5.44
CA ALA A 40 -10.86 -10.93 -4.96
C ALA A 40 -10.82 -9.41 -4.93
N SER A 41 -10.95 -8.88 -3.71
CA SER A 41 -10.70 -7.48 -3.38
C SER A 41 -9.32 -7.05 -3.91
N LEU A 42 -9.20 -5.86 -4.52
CA LEU A 42 -7.98 -5.40 -5.19
C LEU A 42 -6.73 -5.46 -4.28
N GLU A 43 -5.57 -5.68 -4.86
CA GLU A 43 -4.30 -5.58 -4.14
C GLU A 43 -3.49 -4.39 -4.65
N GLY A 44 -2.54 -3.93 -3.86
CA GLY A 44 -1.67 -2.82 -4.24
C GLY A 44 -0.42 -2.78 -3.38
N ALA A 45 0.54 -1.94 -3.78
CA ALA A 45 1.80 -1.73 -3.08
C ALA A 45 2.19 -0.25 -3.14
N ALA A 46 2.97 0.22 -2.17
CA ALA A 46 3.47 1.58 -2.12
C ALA A 46 4.88 1.66 -1.52
N VAL A 47 5.72 2.52 -2.08
CA VAL A 47 7.07 2.82 -1.56
C VAL A 47 7.26 4.32 -1.47
N ALA A 48 7.81 4.80 -0.36
CA ALA A 48 8.25 6.17 -0.20
C ALA A 48 9.77 6.21 -0.02
N LEU A 49 10.44 7.09 -0.78
CA LEU A 49 11.89 7.25 -0.78
C LEU A 49 12.27 8.70 -0.44
N ASP A 50 13.34 8.90 0.32
CA ASP A 50 14.03 10.20 0.38
C ASP A 50 14.94 10.34 -0.84
N SER A 51 14.61 11.24 -1.76
CA SER A 51 15.35 11.42 -3.00
C SER A 51 16.78 11.93 -2.81
N ARG A 52 17.13 12.47 -1.64
CA ARG A 52 18.48 13.00 -1.36
C ARG A 52 19.40 11.93 -0.79
N THR A 53 18.84 10.99 -0.03
CA THR A 53 19.61 9.96 0.68
C THR A 53 19.40 8.56 0.12
N SER A 54 18.40 8.39 -0.76
CA SER A 54 17.90 7.11 -1.25
C SER A 54 17.38 6.18 -0.14
N GLY A 55 17.08 6.73 1.05
CA GLY A 55 16.52 5.97 2.16
C GLY A 55 15.06 5.59 1.91
N VAL A 56 14.68 4.36 2.30
CA VAL A 56 13.29 3.88 2.23
C VAL A 56 12.55 4.37 3.47
N LEU A 57 11.64 5.33 3.28
CA LEU A 57 10.85 5.91 4.35
C LEU A 57 9.63 5.07 4.69
N ALA A 58 9.04 4.41 3.68
CA ALA A 58 7.93 3.47 3.86
C ALA A 58 7.96 2.37 2.79
N TRP A 59 7.47 1.19 3.17
CA TRP A 59 7.34 0.01 2.33
C TRP A 59 6.04 -0.72 2.66
N VAL A 60 5.11 -0.77 1.70
CA VAL A 60 3.80 -1.41 1.85
C VAL A 60 3.62 -2.43 0.73
N GLY A 61 3.68 -3.72 1.08
CA GLY A 61 3.68 -4.83 0.12
C GLY A 61 2.31 -5.38 -0.28
N GLY A 62 1.24 -4.90 0.35
CA GLY A 62 -0.11 -5.42 0.14
C GLY A 62 -1.16 -4.55 0.84
N ARG A 63 -2.44 -4.84 0.58
CA ARG A 63 -3.55 -4.11 1.21
C ARG A 63 -3.63 -4.31 2.72
N ASP A 64 -3.57 -5.56 3.16
CA ASP A 64 -3.64 -5.93 4.59
C ASP A 64 -2.76 -7.16 4.81
N PHE A 65 -1.69 -6.97 5.58
CA PHE A 65 -0.75 -8.03 5.93
C PHE A 65 -1.44 -9.23 6.60
N ARG A 66 -2.52 -9.01 7.34
CA ARG A 66 -3.27 -10.08 8.04
C ARG A 66 -4.11 -10.93 7.08
N ARG A 67 -4.32 -10.46 5.84
CA ARG A 67 -5.04 -11.18 4.78
C ARG A 67 -4.08 -11.78 3.76
N SER A 68 -2.97 -11.11 3.50
CA SER A 68 -1.96 -11.54 2.55
C SER A 68 -0.57 -11.14 3.05
N GLU A 69 0.25 -12.14 3.39
CA GLU A 69 1.65 -11.94 3.80
C GLU A 69 2.59 -11.73 2.60
N PHE A 70 2.04 -11.67 1.38
CA PHE A 70 2.81 -11.47 0.16
C PHE A 70 3.27 -10.02 0.03
N ASP A 71 4.56 -9.87 -0.21
CA ASP A 71 5.19 -8.60 -0.58
C ASP A 71 5.15 -8.42 -2.11
N ARG A 72 4.59 -7.31 -2.58
CA ARG A 72 4.43 -6.96 -4.01
C ARG A 72 5.31 -5.80 -4.46
N VAL A 73 6.17 -5.28 -3.59
CA VAL A 73 7.15 -4.23 -3.95
C VAL A 73 8.34 -4.82 -4.68
#